data_AF-A0A7Y0X6B0-F1
#
_entry.id   AF-A0A7Y0X6B0-F1
#
_cell.length_a   1.000
_cell.length_b   1.000
_cell.length_c   1.000
_cell.angle_alpha   90.00
_cell.angle_beta   90.00
_cell.angle_gamma   90.00
#
_symmetry.space_group_name_H-M   'P 1'
#
loop_
_entity.id
_entity.type
_entity.pdbx_description
1 polymer ?
#
loop_
_entity_poly.entity_id
_entity_poly.type
_entity_poly.pdbx_seq_one_letter_code
_entity_poly.pdbx_strand_id
1 'polypeptide(L)' 'GLLLLNYMKHRSKSETIDQIFVLTTHSLHWFREQGFYEVSVDYLPGAKQGLYNFQRKSKILALDL' A
#
# COMPACT_ATOMS: atom_id res chain seq x y z
N GLY A 1 12.90 -3.17 8.00
CA GLY A 1 11.85 -2.79 7.03
C GLY A 1 11.75 -3.78 5.89
N LEU A 2 12.80 -3.88 5.05
CA LEU A 2 12.79 -4.69 3.83
C LEU A 2 12.43 -6.16 4.02
N LEU A 3 12.97 -6.81 5.07
CA LEU A 3 12.67 -8.21 5.37
C LEU A 3 11.17 -8.48 5.57
N LEU A 4 10.50 -7.60 6.33
CA LEU A 4 9.06 -7.72 6.58
C LEU A 4 8.26 -7.45 5.29
N LEU A 5 8.65 -6.44 4.51
CA LEU A 5 8.00 -6.15 3.24
C LEU A 5 8.10 -7.35 2.30
N ASN A 6 9.29 -7.93 2.13
CA ASN A 6 9.49 -9.09 1.27
C ASN A 6 8.71 -10.31 1.74
N TYR A 7 8.66 -10.55 3.05
CA TYR A 7 7.83 -11.59 3.63
C TYR A 7 6.34 -11.39 3.28
N MET A 8 5.83 -10.16 3.41
CA MET A 8 4.45 -9.84 3.05
C MET A 8 4.18 -9.98 1.55
N LYS A 9 5.10 -9.58 0.67
CA LYS A 9 4.99 -9.80 -0.79
C LYS A 9 4.86 -11.29 -1.10
N HIS A 10 5.73 -12.12 -0.51
CA HIS A 10 5.73 -13.56 -0.76
C HIS A 10 4.46 -14.24 -0.27
N ARG A 11 3.99 -13.87 0.92
CA ARG A 11 2.74 -14.36 1.49
C ARG A 11 1.53 -13.95 0.65
N SER A 12 1.48 -12.70 0.22
CA SER A 12 0.37 -12.18 -0.60
C SER A 12 0.25 -12.94 -1.92
N LYS A 13 1.38 -13.24 -2.58
CA LYS A 13 1.38 -14.10 -3.79
C LYS A 13 0.81 -15.50 -3.54
N SER A 14 1.11 -16.11 -2.39
CA SER A 14 0.55 -17.42 -2.04
C SER A 14 -0.95 -17.38 -1.74
N GLU A 15 -1.47 -16.21 -1.37
CA GLU A 15 -2.89 -15.98 -1.09
C GLU A 15 -3.63 -15.38 -2.31
N THR A 16 -3.04 -15.41 -3.52
CA THR A 16 -3.61 -14.83 -4.75
C THR A 16 -3.99 -13.34 -4.62
N ILE A 17 -3.21 -12.61 -3.82
CA ILE A 17 -3.33 -11.16 -3.69
C ILE A 17 -2.37 -10.53 -4.69
N ASP A 18 -2.91 -9.75 -5.63
CA ASP A 18 -2.13 -9.16 -6.73
C ASP A 18 -1.60 -7.75 -6.39
N GLN A 19 -2.11 -7.12 -5.34
CA GLN A 19 -1.77 -5.75 -4.96
C GLN A 19 -1.63 -5.55 -3.44
N ILE A 20 -0.64 -4.75 -3.04
CA ILE A 20 -0.45 -4.29 -1.66
C ILE A 20 -0.64 -2.78 -1.59
N PHE A 21 -1.44 -2.34 -0.62
CA PHE A 21 -1.64 -0.93 -0.30
C PHE A 21 -0.99 -0.53 1.02
N VAL A 22 -0.37 0.65 1.04
CA VAL A 22 0.21 1.26 2.23
C VAL A 22 -0.34 2.67 2.40
N LEU A 23 -0.79 2.99 3.61
CA LEU A 23 -1.23 4.33 3.98
C LEU A 23 -0.19 4.93 4.92
N THR A 24 0.51 5.97 4.48
CA THR A 24 1.59 6.58 5.28
C THR A 24 1.60 8.10 5.20
N THR A 25 1.85 8.78 6.31
CA THR A 25 2.07 10.25 6.37
C THR A 25 3.53 10.62 6.18
N HIS A 26 4.45 9.66 6.30
CA HIS A 26 5.91 9.83 6.21
C HIS A 26 6.54 8.72 5.37
N SER A 27 7.85 8.81 5.09
CA SER A 27 8.61 7.73 4.43
C SER A 27 8.14 7.35 3.01
N LEU A 28 7.47 8.26 2.28
CA LEU A 28 7.08 8.03 0.88
C LEU A 28 8.27 7.60 0.01
N HIS A 29 9.42 8.27 0.18
CA HIS A 29 10.59 8.01 -0.66
C HIS A 29 11.05 6.56 -0.57
N TRP A 30 11.15 6.01 0.65
CA TRP A 30 11.53 4.62 0.87
C TRP A 30 10.58 3.65 0.16
N PHE A 31 9.27 3.86 0.27
CA PHE A 31 8.29 2.99 -0.42
C PHE A 31 8.39 3.11 -1.95
N ARG A 32 8.64 4.31 -2.49
CA ARG A 32 8.88 4.48 -3.93
C ARG A 32 10.10 3.71 -4.41
N GLU A 33 11.18 3.68 -3.63
CA GLU A 33 12.36 2.85 -3.92
C GLU A 33 12.05 1.35 -3.91
N GLN A 34 11.04 0.91 -3.13
CA GLN A 34 10.60 -0.49 -3.10
C GLN A 34 9.61 -0.87 -4.21
N GLY A 35 9.33 0.06 -5.14
CA GLY A 35 8.44 -0.12 -6.28
C GLY A 35 7.00 0.34 -6.06
N PHE A 36 6.70 1.00 -4.93
CA PHE A 36 5.35 1.53 -4.71
C PHE A 36 5.12 2.82 -5.52
N TYR A 37 3.89 3.01 -5.98
CA TYR A 37 3.45 4.23 -6.66
C TYR A 37 2.28 4.88 -5.91
N GLU A 38 2.16 6.21 -5.98
CA GLU A 38 1.08 6.95 -5.32
C GLU A 38 -0.23 6.78 -6.08
N VAL A 39 -1.31 6.49 -5.35
CA VAL A 39 -2.66 6.32 -5.90
C VAL A 39 -3.66 7.18 -5.14
N SER A 40 -4.80 7.49 -5.78
CA SER A 40 -5.91 8.14 -5.11
C SER A 40 -6.67 7.16 -4.20
N VAL A 41 -7.53 7.70 -3.33
CA VAL A 41 -8.41 6.90 -2.48
C VAL A 41 -9.35 6.01 -3.30
N ASP A 42 -9.71 6.44 -4.51
CA ASP A 42 -10.62 5.73 -5.42
C ASP A 42 -10.04 4.40 -5.94
N TYR A 43 -8.72 4.22 -5.80
CA TYR A 43 -8.04 2.99 -6.17
C TYR A 43 -8.11 1.92 -5.06
N LEU A 44 -8.47 2.29 -3.83
CA LEU A 44 -8.66 1.32 -2.76
C LEU A 44 -9.89 0.44 -3.05
N PRO A 45 -9.94 -0.81 -2.55
CA PRO A 45 -11.16 -1.61 -2.59
C PRO A 45 -12.33 -0.87 -1.91
N GLY A 46 -13.55 -1.00 -2.42
CA GLY A 46 -14.70 -0.19 -1.94
C GLY A 46 -14.93 -0.22 -0.43
N ALA A 47 -14.71 -1.37 0.22
CA ALA A 47 -14.78 -1.49 1.68
C ALA A 47 -13.73 -0.64 2.43
N LYS A 48 -12.57 -0.40 1.82
CA LYS A 48 -11.49 0.44 2.37
C LYS A 48 -11.66 1.91 2.02
N GLN A 49 -12.30 2.24 0.89
CA GLN A 49 -12.61 3.63 0.52
C GLN A 49 -13.47 4.31 1.59
N GLY A 50 -14.56 3.65 2.01
CA GLY A 50 -15.47 4.20 3.03
C GLY A 50 -14.86 4.34 4.43
N LEU A 51 -13.76 3.64 4.70
CA LEU A 51 -13.03 3.69 5.97
C LEU A 51 -11.81 4.63 5.91
N TYR A 52 -11.55 5.25 4.78
CA TYR A 52 -10.40 6.11 4.61
C TYR A 52 -10.55 7.38 5.46
N ASN A 53 -9.64 7.56 6.43
CA ASN A 53 -9.67 8.71 7.31
C ASN A 53 -8.96 9.91 6.66
N PHE A 54 -9.75 10.78 6.02
CA PHE A 54 -9.27 12.02 5.41
C PHE A 54 -8.61 13.00 6.40
N GLN A 55 -8.89 12.92 7.70
CA GLN A 55 -8.27 13.80 8.71
C GLN A 55 -6.80 13.49 8.92
N ARG A 56 -6.38 12.22 8.74
CA ARG A 56 -4.96 11.84 8.87
C ARG A 56 -4.11 12.28 7.70
N LYS A 57 -4.72 12.63 6.55
CA LYS A 57 -4.04 13.06 5.32
C LYS A 57 -2.90 12.13 4.89
N SER A 58 -3.03 10.82 5.14
CA SER A 58 -2.04 9.84 4.68
C SER A 58 -1.95 9.87 3.15
N LYS A 59 -0.78 9.57 2.60
CA LYS A 59 -0.67 9.21 1.18
C LYS A 59 -0.94 7.72 1.04
N ILE A 60 -1.60 7.36 -0.05
CA ILE A 60 -1.90 5.97 -0.38
C ILE A 60 -0.91 5.55 -1.46
N LEU A 61 -0.19 4.48 -1.19
CA LEU A 61 0.76 3.90 -2.10
C LEU A 61 0.32 2.48 -2.45
N ALA A 62 0.44 2.10 -3.71
CA ALA A 62 0.12 0.78 -4.23
C ALA A 62 1.39 0.10 -4.76
N LEU A 63 1.43 -1.23 -4.67
CA LEU A 63 2.44 -2.07 -5.28
C LEU A 63 1.74 -3.25 -5.93
N ASP A 64 2.00 -3.45 -7.21
CA ASP A 64 1.59 -4.64 -7.95
C ASP A 64 2.61 -5.76 -7.68
N LEU A 65 2.14 -6.97 -7.37
CA LEU A 65 2.97 -8.10 -6.92
C LEU A 65 3.44 -9.02 -8.03
#